data_AF-A0A1M7JR03-F1
#
_entry.id   AF-A0A1M7JR03-F1
#
_cell.length_a   1.000
_cell.length_b   1.000
_cell.length_c   1.000
_cell.angle_alpha   90.00
_cell.angle_beta   90.00
_cell.angle_gamma   90.00
#
_symmetry.space_group_name_H-M   'P 1'
#
loop_
_entity.id
_entity.type
_entity.pdbx_description
1 polymer ?
#
loop_
_entity_poly.entity_id
_entity_poly.type
_entity_poly.pdbx_seq_one_letter_code
_entity_poly.pdbx_strand_id
1 'polypeptide(L)' 'MYFYYYNIMTTITLEIPESATDDISNLVKAKGGNILSIHNDDEDLSENEVELLKRGLKEALSIKEGKVKSIPFSELWND' A
#
# COMPACT_ATOMS: atom_id res chain seq x y z
N MET A 1 43.19 15.92 -9.48
CA MET A 1 42.49 14.72 -9.98
C MET A 1 41.49 14.32 -8.91
N TYR A 2 40.19 14.53 -9.15
CA TYR A 2 39.13 14.22 -8.19
C TYR A 2 38.52 12.87 -8.56
N PHE A 3 38.57 11.92 -7.64
CA PHE A 3 37.89 10.63 -7.79
C PHE A 3 36.50 10.75 -7.16
N TYR A 4 35.46 10.73 -8.00
CA TYR A 4 34.09 10.59 -7.52
C TYR A 4 33.86 9.14 -7.12
N TYR A 5 33.77 8.87 -5.82
CA TYR A 5 33.31 7.58 -5.31
C TYR A 5 31.78 7.54 -5.38
N TYR A 6 31.23 6.73 -6.28
CA TYR A 6 29.82 6.36 -6.24
C TYR A 6 29.62 5.36 -5.10
N ASN A 7 28.93 5.77 -4.03
CA ASN A 7 28.38 4.82 -3.06
C ASN A 7 27.09 4.24 -3.65
N ILE A 8 27.12 2.98 -4.06
CA ILE A 8 25.91 2.26 -4.46
C ILE A 8 25.21 1.82 -3.16
N MET A 9 24.18 2.55 -2.76
CA MET A 9 23.29 2.12 -1.67
C MET A 9 22.34 1.05 -2.21
N THR A 10 22.38 -0.15 -1.64
CA THR A 10 21.44 -1.23 -1.96
C THR A 10 20.46 -1.39 -0.81
N THR A 11 19.18 -1.17 -1.08
CA THR A 11 18.09 -1.35 -0.11
C THR A 11 17.40 -2.69 -0.36
N ILE A 12 17.17 -3.45 0.73
CA ILE A 12 16.40 -4.69 0.72
C ILE A 12 15.18 -4.48 1.61
N THR A 13 13.99 -4.68 1.07
CA THR A 13 12.72 -4.59 1.81
C THR A 13 12.26 -5.99 2.20
N LEU A 14 11.91 -6.18 3.47
CA LEU A 14 11.45 -7.45 4.03
C LEU A 14 10.19 -7.20 4.86
N GLU A 15 9.14 -7.98 4.61
CA GLU A 15 7.99 -8.06 5.51
C GLU A 15 8.29 -9.09 6.60
N ILE A 16 8.19 -8.68 7.86
CA ILE A 16 8.47 -9.53 9.01
C ILE A 16 7.33 -9.46 10.01
N PRO A 17 6.96 -10.58 10.65
CA PRO A 17 5.97 -10.56 11.72
C PRO A 17 6.50 -9.80 12.94
N GLU A 18 5.63 -9.08 13.65
CA GLU A 18 6.01 -8.21 14.77
C GLU A 18 6.83 -8.95 15.83
N SER A 19 6.45 -10.20 16.13
CA SER A 19 7.16 -11.09 17.07
C SER A 19 8.63 -11.38 16.74
N ALA A 20 9.06 -11.18 15.48
CA ALA A 20 10.43 -11.42 15.02
C ALA A 20 11.22 -10.11 14.82
N THR A 21 10.62 -8.95 15.10
CA THR A 21 11.21 -7.63 14.86
C THR A 21 12.54 -7.47 15.59
N ASP A 22 12.60 -7.86 16.87
CA ASP A 22 13.80 -7.70 17.69
C ASP A 22 14.96 -8.57 17.19
N ASP A 23 14.68 -9.83 16.82
CA ASP A 23 15.68 -10.77 16.34
C ASP A 23 16.28 -10.32 14.99
N ILE A 24 15.41 -9.89 14.06
CA ILE A 24 15.84 -9.38 12.75
C ILE A 24 16.58 -8.05 12.90
N SER A 25 16.11 -7.17 13.79
CA SER A 25 16.77 -5.88 14.08
C SER A 25 18.18 -6.08 14.60
N ASN A 26 18.36 -7.02 15.53
CA ASN A 26 19.67 -7.39 16.07
C ASN A 26 20.59 -7.97 14.99
N LEU A 27 20.06 -8.83 14.11
CA LEU A 27 20.83 -9.39 13.00
C LEU A 27 21.33 -8.32 12.02
N VAL A 28 20.45 -7.40 11.60
CA VAL A 28 20.79 -6.33 10.65
C VAL A 28 21.85 -5.39 11.25
N LYS A 29 21.68 -4.99 12.51
CA LYS A 29 22.67 -4.15 13.23
C LYS A 29 24.01 -4.85 13.39
N ALA A 30 24.01 -6.15 13.72
CA ALA A 30 25.23 -6.95 13.84
C ALA A 30 26.02 -7.05 12.52
N LYS A 31 25.35 -6.88 11.38
CA LYS A 31 25.99 -6.86 10.05
C LYS A 31 26.33 -5.44 9.55
N GLY A 32 26.14 -4.41 10.38
CA GLY A 32 26.40 -3.01 10.02
C GLY A 32 25.36 -2.43 9.07
N GLY A 33 24.20 -3.08 8.93
CA GLY A 33 23.08 -2.57 8.16
C GLY A 33 22.28 -1.52 8.94
N ASN A 34 21.62 -0.63 8.21
CA ASN A 34 20.70 0.36 8.76
C ASN A 34 19.27 -0.11 8.54
N ILE A 35 18.44 -0.02 9.58
CA ILE A 35 17.02 -0.33 9.49
C ILE A 35 16.28 0.98 9.23
N LEU A 36 15.61 1.05 8.08
CA LEU A 36 14.63 2.08 7.80
C LEU A 36 13.28 1.49 8.18
N SER A 37 12.76 1.88 9.35
CA SER A 37 11.40 1.53 9.74
C SER A 37 10.44 2.30 8.84
N ILE A 38 10.03 1.68 7.75
CA ILE A 38 8.87 2.12 7.00
C ILE A 38 7.72 1.54 7.80
N HIS A 39 7.08 2.36 8.63
CA HIS A 39 5.74 2.03 9.05
C HIS A 39 4.93 2.02 7.76
N ASN A 40 4.67 0.82 7.23
CA ASN A 40 3.42 0.61 6.54
C ASN A 40 2.40 0.84 7.64
N ASP A 41 1.89 2.06 7.72
CA ASP A 41 0.53 2.25 8.19
C ASP A 41 -0.30 1.45 7.19
N ASP A 42 -0.38 0.14 7.43
CA ASP A 42 -1.43 -0.72 6.91
C ASP A 42 -2.70 -0.17 7.56
N GLU A 43 -3.21 0.92 6.98
CA GLU A 43 -4.58 1.34 7.15
C GLU A 43 -5.41 0.22 6.52
N ASP A 44 -5.62 -0.85 7.30
CA ASP A 44 -6.77 -1.72 7.12
C ASP A 44 -7.97 -0.79 6.90
N LEU A 45 -8.68 -1.02 5.79
CA LEU A 45 -9.85 -0.22 5.46
C LEU A 45 -10.78 -0.20 6.67
N SER A 46 -11.14 0.99 7.12
CA SER A 46 -12.12 1.14 8.18
C SER A 46 -13.42 0.44 7.79
N GLU A 47 -14.22 -0.01 8.77
CA GLU A 47 -15.51 -0.66 8.50
C GLU A 47 -16.40 0.18 7.57
N ASN A 48 -16.34 1.50 7.70
CA ASN A 48 -17.03 2.45 6.84
C ASN A 48 -16.54 2.40 5.38
N GLU A 49 -15.24 2.33 5.15
CA GLU A 49 -14.67 2.23 3.79
C GLU A 49 -15.03 0.89 3.14
N VAL A 50 -15.01 -0.19 3.92
CA VAL A 50 -15.49 -1.50 3.47
C VAL A 50 -16.98 -1.45 3.11
N GLU A 51 -17.79 -0.74 3.89
CA GLU A 51 -19.22 -0.55 3.59
C GLU A 51 -19.44 0.26 2.30
N LEU A 52 -18.66 1.32 2.09
CA LEU A 52 -18.70 2.12 0.86
C LEU A 52 -18.34 1.28 -0.38
N LEU A 53 -17.32 0.43 -0.28
CA LEU A 53 -16.94 -0.48 -1.37
C LEU A 53 -18.03 -1.52 -1.65
N LYS A 54 -18.63 -2.11 -0.62
CA LYS A 54 -19.77 -3.05 -0.78
C LYS A 54 -20.95 -2.38 -1.47
N ARG A 55 -21.23 -1.11 -1.13
CA ARG A 55 -22.30 -0.32 -1.77
C ARG A 55 -21.99 -0.09 -3.25
N GLY A 56 -20.78 0.37 -3.57
CA GLY A 56 -20.35 0.57 -4.97
C GLY A 56 -20.40 -0.71 -5.79
N LEU A 57 -19.99 -1.84 -5.22
CA LEU A 57 -20.09 -3.15 -5.88
C LEU A 57 -21.55 -3.53 -6.19
N LYS A 58 -22.46 -3.33 -5.22
CA LYS A 58 -23.89 -3.60 -5.41
C LYS A 58 -24.50 -2.74 -6.53
N GLU A 59 -24.10 -1.48 -6.61
CA GLU A 59 -24.52 -0.56 -7.67
C GLU A 59 -24.00 -1.02 -9.04
N ALA A 60 -22.71 -1.35 -9.14
CA ALA A 60 -22.10 -1.86 -10.37
C ALA A 60 -22.78 -3.14 -10.87
N LEU A 61 -23.12 -4.06 -9.97
CA LEU A 61 -23.88 -5.27 -10.32
C LEU A 61 -25.29 -4.94 -10.82
N SER A 62 -25.96 -3.97 -10.20
CA SER A 62 -27.30 -3.54 -10.60
C SER A 62 -27.29 -2.86 -11.98
N ILE A 63 -26.23 -2.12 -12.31
CA ILE A 63 -25.99 -1.56 -13.65
C ILE A 63 -25.76 -2.69 -14.67
N LYS A 64 -24.90 -3.66 -14.33
CA LYS A 64 -24.63 -4.83 -15.19
C LYS A 64 -25.90 -5.64 -15.48
N GLU A 65 -26.79 -5.77 -14.51
CA GLU A 65 -28.08 -6.45 -14.64
C GLU A 65 -29.16 -5.61 -15.33
N GLY A 66 -28.87 -4.35 -15.69
CA GLY A 66 -29.81 -3.44 -16.34
C GLY A 66 -30.92 -2.90 -15.42
N LYS A 67 -30.78 -3.07 -14.10
CA LYS A 67 -31.74 -2.57 -13.09
C LYS A 67 -31.54 -1.10 -12.77
N VAL A 68 -30.32 -0.59 -12.96
CA VAL A 68 -29.94 0.81 -12.74
C VAL A 68 -29.30 1.35 -14.01
N LYS A 69 -29.59 2.60 -14.36
CA LYS A 69 -29.03 3.25 -15.54
C LYS A 69 -27.55 3.55 -15.30
N SER A 70 -26.68 3.13 -16.21
CA SER A 70 -25.27 3.53 -16.20
C SER A 70 -25.14 5.02 -16.44
N ILE A 71 -24.29 5.68 -15.67
CA ILE A 71 -23.85 7.04 -15.96
C ILE A 71 -22.78 6.96 -17.06
N PRO A 72 -22.96 7.62 -18.22
CA PRO A 72 -21.95 7.61 -19.27
C PRO A 72 -20.71 8.37 -18.80
N PHE A 73 -19.53 7.93 -19.26
CA PHE A 73 -18.23 8.48 -18.83
C PHE A 73 -18.14 10.01 -18.97
N SER A 74 -18.77 10.58 -19.99
CA SER A 74 -18.84 12.02 -20.23
C SER A 74 -19.59 12.82 -19.15
N GLU A 75 -20.44 12.17 -18.36
CA GLU A 75 -21.25 12.78 -17.30
C GLU A 75 -20.65 12.57 -15.90
N LEU A 76 -19.57 11.78 -15.76
CA LEU A 76 -18.96 11.48 -14.46
C LEU A 76 -18.21 12.67 -13.82
N TRP A 77 -17.90 13.71 -14.60
CA TRP A 77 -17.05 14.83 -14.19
C TRP A 77 -17.73 16.20 -14.31
N ASN A 78 -19.04 16.23 -14.55
CA ASN A 78 -19.82 17.46 -14.61
C ASN A 78 -20.31 17.84 -13.20
N ASP A 79 -19.39 18.35 -12.38
CA ASP A 79 -19.74 19.14 -11.18
C ASP A 79 -20.07 20.59 -11.58
#